data_AF-A0A3A4UA34-F1
#
_entry.id   AF-A0A3A4UA34-F1
#
_cell.length_a   1.000
_cell.length_b   1.000
_cell.length_c   1.000
_cell.angle_alpha   90.00
_cell.angle_beta   90.00
_cell.angle_gamma   90.00
#
_symmetry.space_group_name_H-M   'P 1'
#
loop_
_entity.id
_entity.type
_entity.pdbx_description
1 polymer ?
#
loop_
_entity_poly.entity_id
_entity_poly.type
_entity_poly.pdbx_seq_one_letter_code
_entity_poly.pdbx_strand_id
1 'polypeptide(L)'
;MIRAIISVPKRAKARCSAASRSEGQREVTSVRSAFGEDESAKPGVRGAEPLDLPLDEHHEHEVAGQINRRPQAGLAAGLGSCAGAGVLVLGAALAAAPRFLVSGWTATARRSSRRRRGREDTSRPGVTGESRFRVVLGLARKEAFVVLRDPAEWAQVAYMLVMVVVLLGSRHLAGEGLAHTGRMPAGLVYALSLGAAALLGSSVALGSAGREGPGRWILLSAPLRPEDLLLSKVVGTTYLMGPLVVVACLAVGGPLGRLPGMELAIVSLAALAAVPGSVAIAVAAGSEHPNFSATDPRRRARTSAGVSNFFLQLLFLGGTSLVFHLGQRVTALLAGGNHGVLPSLLAGVLAPAGVAAASWLSVRTAVRAGSSSVSGWE
;
A
#
# COMPACT_ATOMS: atom_id res chain seq x y z
N MET A 1 48.44 -14.02 22.59
CA MET A 1 48.97 -13.59 23.91
C MET A 1 48.87 -12.07 23.93
N ILE A 2 47.77 -11.48 24.40
CA ILE A 2 47.58 -11.05 25.80
C ILE A 2 46.06 -11.01 26.10
N ARG A 3 45.71 -11.49 27.31
CA ARG A 3 44.37 -11.51 27.92
C ARG A 3 43.98 -10.12 28.43
N ALA A 4 42.71 -9.75 28.30
CA ALA A 4 41.93 -8.93 29.25
C ALA A 4 40.44 -9.07 28.85
N ILE A 5 39.67 -10.03 29.35
CA ILE A 5 39.00 -10.07 30.66
C ILE A 5 38.40 -8.71 31.05
N ILE A 6 37.18 -8.46 30.58
CA ILE A 6 36.25 -7.53 31.22
C ILE A 6 35.04 -8.36 31.67
N SER A 7 35.00 -8.66 32.97
CA SER A 7 33.88 -9.24 33.67
C SER A 7 32.81 -8.17 33.91
N VAL A 8 31.61 -8.36 33.35
CA VAL A 8 30.45 -7.54 33.72
C VAL A 8 29.65 -8.29 34.80
N PRO A 9 29.43 -7.69 35.98
CA PRO A 9 28.69 -8.35 37.04
C PRO A 9 27.18 -8.39 36.73
N LYS A 10 26.62 -9.59 36.76
CA LYS A 10 25.18 -9.82 36.96
C LYS A 10 24.86 -9.56 38.43
N ARG A 11 24.01 -8.57 38.74
CA ARG A 11 23.04 -8.63 39.86
C ARG A 11 22.11 -7.42 39.92
N ALA A 12 20.83 -7.75 40.17
CA ALA A 12 19.84 -7.02 40.96
C ALA A 12 19.23 -5.72 40.40
N LYS A 13 17.98 -5.83 39.92
CA LYS A 13 16.83 -5.21 40.60
C LYS A 13 15.51 -5.79 40.08
N ALA A 14 15.08 -6.85 40.75
CA ALA A 14 13.66 -7.11 40.96
C ALA A 14 13.16 -6.16 42.05
N ARG A 15 11.85 -5.88 42.03
CA ARG A 15 11.05 -5.08 42.98
C ARG A 15 11.09 -3.57 42.77
N CYS A 16 10.07 -3.04 42.08
CA CYS A 16 9.22 -2.01 42.68
C CYS A 16 7.92 -1.82 41.89
N SER A 17 6.85 -1.56 42.64
CA SER A 17 5.57 -0.98 42.21
C SER A 17 4.53 -1.89 41.53
N ALA A 18 4.03 -2.83 42.33
CA ALA A 18 2.60 -3.11 42.35
C ALA A 18 1.91 -2.05 43.24
N ALA A 19 1.65 -0.85 42.71
CA ALA A 19 0.92 0.21 43.41
C ALA A 19 0.41 1.28 42.43
N SER A 20 -0.56 0.95 41.56
CA SER A 20 -1.35 1.99 40.85
C SER A 20 -2.71 1.48 40.34
N ARG A 21 -3.30 0.46 41.00
CA ARG A 21 -4.46 -0.27 40.46
C ARG A 21 -5.78 -0.06 41.21
N SER A 22 -5.91 0.96 42.05
CA SER A 22 -7.12 1.15 42.87
C SER A 22 -7.80 2.52 42.78
N GLU A 23 -7.35 3.43 41.91
CA GLU A 23 -7.83 4.84 41.97
C GLU A 23 -8.65 5.31 40.75
N GLY A 24 -8.84 4.45 39.74
CA GLY A 24 -9.56 4.82 38.50
C GLY A 24 -11.03 4.40 38.41
N GLN A 25 -11.61 3.84 39.48
CA GLN A 25 -12.91 3.15 39.39
C GLN A 25 -14.05 3.81 40.17
N ARG A 26 -13.85 5.05 40.67
CA ARG A 26 -14.89 5.81 41.40
C ARG A 26 -15.46 7.02 40.65
N GLU A 27 -15.03 7.30 39.42
CA GLU A 27 -15.40 8.54 38.72
C GLU A 27 -16.29 8.34 37.48
N VAL A 28 -16.99 7.19 37.37
CA VAL A 28 -17.86 6.90 36.20
C VAL A 28 -19.35 6.82 36.55
N THR A 29 -19.73 7.02 37.81
CA THR A 29 -21.14 6.93 38.26
C THR A 29 -21.86 8.27 38.46
N SER A 30 -21.25 9.42 38.14
CA SER A 30 -21.84 10.74 38.48
C SER A 30 -22.36 11.59 37.31
N VAL A 31 -22.35 11.11 36.06
CA VAL A 31 -22.71 11.95 34.88
C VAL A 31 -24.04 11.54 34.21
N ARG A 32 -24.76 10.54 34.75
CA ARG A 32 -25.98 10.00 34.11
C ARG A 32 -27.30 10.64 34.55
N SER A 33 -27.27 11.73 35.32
CA SER A 33 -28.49 12.40 35.84
C SER A 33 -28.79 13.78 35.24
N ALA A 34 -28.18 14.13 34.10
CA ALA A 34 -28.30 15.49 33.53
C ALA A 34 -29.05 15.59 32.19
N PHE A 35 -29.61 14.50 31.66
CA PHE A 35 -30.44 14.57 30.45
C PHE A 35 -31.89 14.31 30.83
N GLY A 36 -32.59 15.42 31.10
CA GLY A 36 -34.04 15.48 31.21
C GLY A 36 -34.67 15.15 29.86
N GLU A 37 -35.68 14.28 29.93
CA GLU A 37 -36.64 14.02 28.88
C GLU A 37 -37.60 15.22 28.79
N ASP A 38 -37.45 16.05 27.75
CA ASP A 38 -38.49 16.99 27.33
C ASP A 38 -39.27 16.33 26.18
N GLU A 39 -40.34 15.65 26.58
CA GLU A 39 -41.38 15.11 25.71
C GLU A 39 -42.34 16.27 25.38
N SER A 40 -42.16 16.94 24.24
CA SER A 40 -43.09 17.98 23.80
C SER A 40 -43.28 18.05 22.28
N ALA A 41 -44.57 18.05 21.91
CA ALA A 41 -45.16 18.48 20.65
C ALA A 41 -45.08 17.55 19.42
N LYS A 42 -46.10 16.68 19.30
CA LYS A 42 -46.62 16.19 18.01
C LYS A 42 -47.36 17.33 17.28
N PRO A 43 -46.99 17.71 16.04
CA PRO A 43 -47.86 18.50 15.19
C PRO A 43 -48.89 17.59 14.49
N GLY A 44 -50.17 17.97 14.61
CA GLY A 44 -51.30 17.27 14.00
C GLY A 44 -51.23 17.30 12.47
N VAL A 45 -51.19 16.12 11.87
CA VAL A 45 -51.35 15.92 10.43
C VAL A 45 -52.85 15.94 10.13
N ARG A 46 -53.27 16.98 9.39
CA ARG A 46 -54.63 17.12 8.86
C ARG A 46 -54.89 16.03 7.82
N GLY A 47 -56.08 15.44 7.89
CA GLY A 47 -56.53 14.38 7.00
C GLY A 47 -56.50 14.80 5.53
N ALA A 48 -55.87 13.96 4.73
CA ALA A 48 -56.10 13.89 3.29
C ALA A 48 -57.09 12.75 3.06
N GLU A 49 -58.15 13.03 2.30
CA GLU A 49 -59.14 12.05 1.85
C GLU A 49 -58.46 10.88 1.14
N PRO A 50 -58.83 9.63 1.45
CA PRO A 50 -58.41 8.48 0.67
C PRO A 50 -59.13 8.51 -0.68
N LEU A 51 -58.35 8.70 -1.75
CA LEU A 51 -58.82 8.52 -3.11
C LEU A 51 -58.78 7.01 -3.40
N ASP A 52 -59.93 6.35 -3.34
CA ASP A 52 -60.12 4.94 -3.70
C ASP A 52 -59.88 4.75 -5.20
N LEU A 53 -58.63 4.48 -5.57
CA LEU A 53 -58.27 3.91 -6.85
C LEU A 53 -58.15 2.38 -6.68
N PRO A 54 -58.85 1.57 -7.50
CA PRO A 54 -58.73 0.12 -7.45
C PRO A 54 -57.32 -0.28 -7.89
N LEU A 55 -56.46 -0.53 -6.92
CA LEU A 55 -55.15 -1.12 -7.12
C LEU A 55 -55.33 -2.62 -7.35
N ASP A 56 -54.97 -3.02 -8.55
CA ASP A 56 -55.00 -4.40 -9.05
C ASP A 56 -53.96 -5.24 -8.25
N GLU A 57 -54.40 -5.86 -7.15
CA GLU A 57 -53.55 -6.66 -6.23
C GLU A 57 -52.82 -7.83 -6.91
N HIS A 58 -53.18 -8.17 -8.15
CA HIS A 58 -52.54 -9.25 -8.89
C HIS A 58 -51.16 -8.90 -9.49
N HIS A 59 -50.72 -7.64 -9.49
CA HIS A 59 -49.40 -7.28 -10.01
C HIS A 59 -48.28 -7.15 -8.96
N GLU A 60 -48.59 -7.01 -7.67
CA GLU A 60 -47.54 -6.82 -6.65
C GLU A 60 -46.80 -8.12 -6.30
N HIS A 61 -47.47 -9.28 -6.35
CA HIS A 61 -46.84 -10.55 -6.00
C HIS A 61 -45.84 -11.07 -7.06
N GLU A 62 -46.00 -10.70 -8.33
CA GLU A 62 -45.09 -11.14 -9.40
C GLU A 62 -43.81 -10.27 -9.46
N VAL A 63 -43.91 -8.97 -9.15
CA VAL A 63 -42.76 -8.06 -9.13
C VAL A 63 -41.87 -8.28 -7.88
N ALA A 64 -42.47 -8.61 -6.73
CA ALA A 64 -41.71 -8.90 -5.50
C ALA A 64 -40.83 -10.18 -5.63
N GLY A 65 -41.22 -11.15 -6.46
CA GLY A 65 -40.47 -12.39 -6.69
C GLY A 65 -39.25 -12.22 -7.62
N GLN A 66 -39.26 -11.25 -8.53
CA GLN A 66 -38.19 -11.06 -9.52
C GLN A 66 -37.00 -10.23 -9.02
N ILE A 67 -37.21 -9.34 -8.03
CA ILE A 67 -36.15 -8.44 -7.55
C ILE A 67 -35.11 -9.17 -6.68
N ASN A 68 -35.46 -10.28 -6.04
CA ASN A 68 -34.58 -10.94 -5.06
C ASN A 68 -33.57 -11.95 -5.64
N ARG A 69 -33.69 -12.36 -6.92
CA ARG A 69 -32.82 -13.40 -7.51
C ARG A 69 -31.56 -12.88 -8.24
N ARG A 70 -31.44 -11.56 -8.48
CA ARG A 70 -30.29 -10.99 -9.22
C ARG A 70 -29.01 -10.65 -8.42
N PRO A 71 -28.99 -10.42 -7.09
CA PRO A 71 -27.77 -9.92 -6.43
C PRO A 71 -26.69 -11.00 -6.17
N GLN A 72 -27.04 -12.29 -6.17
CA GLN A 72 -26.08 -13.36 -5.84
C GLN A 72 -25.16 -13.74 -7.01
N ALA A 73 -25.65 -13.64 -8.26
CA ALA A 73 -24.85 -13.95 -9.45
C ALA A 73 -23.67 -12.97 -9.64
N GLY A 74 -23.86 -11.69 -9.27
CA GLY A 74 -22.81 -10.66 -9.36
C GLY A 74 -21.68 -10.83 -8.33
N LEU A 75 -22.01 -11.25 -7.11
CA LEU A 75 -21.02 -11.49 -6.05
C LEU A 75 -20.14 -12.71 -6.34
N ALA A 76 -20.74 -13.81 -6.83
CA ALA A 76 -19.98 -14.99 -7.24
C ALA A 76 -19.05 -14.70 -8.44
N ALA A 77 -19.53 -13.94 -9.43
CA ALA A 77 -18.72 -13.53 -10.58
C ALA A 77 -17.58 -12.56 -10.20
N GLY A 78 -17.81 -11.65 -9.25
CA GLY A 78 -16.80 -10.71 -8.74
C GLY A 78 -15.70 -11.40 -7.92
N LEU A 79 -16.07 -12.36 -7.07
CA LEU A 79 -15.10 -13.15 -6.30
C LEU A 79 -14.30 -14.10 -7.21
N GLY A 80 -14.94 -14.69 -8.23
CA GLY A 80 -14.29 -15.54 -9.22
C GLY A 80 -13.25 -14.79 -10.06
N SER A 81 -13.53 -13.55 -10.47
CA SER A 81 -12.58 -12.75 -11.24
C SER A 81 -11.37 -12.28 -10.40
N CYS A 82 -11.59 -11.96 -9.12
CA CYS A 82 -10.49 -11.61 -8.20
C CYS A 82 -9.60 -12.82 -7.88
N ALA A 83 -10.20 -13.99 -7.63
CA ALA A 83 -9.45 -15.23 -7.40
C ALA A 83 -8.67 -15.64 -8.66
N GLY A 84 -9.27 -15.54 -9.84
CA GLY A 84 -8.63 -15.82 -11.13
C GLY A 84 -7.45 -14.90 -11.42
N ALA A 85 -7.61 -13.59 -11.21
CA ALA A 85 -6.53 -12.63 -11.36
C ALA A 85 -5.37 -12.89 -10.37
N GLY A 86 -5.68 -13.22 -9.12
CA GLY A 86 -4.69 -13.59 -8.11
C GLY A 86 -3.90 -14.85 -8.48
N VAL A 87 -4.58 -15.90 -8.95
CA VAL A 87 -3.96 -17.15 -9.41
C VAL A 87 -3.11 -16.94 -10.66
N LEU A 88 -3.56 -16.12 -11.61
CA LEU A 88 -2.79 -15.81 -12.83
C LEU A 88 -1.53 -15.00 -12.50
N VAL A 89 -1.62 -14.00 -11.63
CA VAL A 89 -0.47 -13.19 -11.21
C VAL A 89 0.52 -14.03 -10.40
N LEU A 90 0.03 -14.84 -9.44
CA LEU A 90 0.87 -15.74 -8.64
C LEU A 90 1.49 -16.84 -9.51
N GLY A 91 0.73 -17.41 -10.44
CA GLY A 91 1.19 -18.41 -11.40
C GLY A 91 2.25 -17.85 -12.36
N ALA A 92 2.06 -16.64 -12.88
CA ALA A 92 3.05 -15.95 -13.70
C ALA A 92 4.33 -15.64 -12.90
N ALA A 93 4.20 -15.21 -11.64
CA ALA A 93 5.34 -14.97 -10.76
C ALA A 93 6.12 -16.26 -10.45
N LEU A 94 5.42 -17.38 -10.15
CA LEU A 94 6.03 -18.68 -9.89
C LEU A 94 6.65 -19.30 -11.16
N ALA A 95 6.05 -19.13 -12.33
CA ALA A 95 6.61 -19.59 -13.60
C ALA A 95 7.84 -18.76 -14.04
N ALA A 96 7.89 -17.48 -13.67
CA ALA A 96 9.03 -16.61 -13.91
C ALA A 96 10.21 -16.89 -12.95
N ALA A 97 9.92 -17.28 -11.70
CA ALA A 97 10.92 -17.54 -10.67
C ALA A 97 12.07 -18.48 -11.11
N PRO A 98 11.84 -19.69 -11.68
CA PRO A 98 12.93 -20.60 -12.05
C PRO A 98 13.78 -20.06 -13.22
N ARG A 99 13.16 -19.39 -14.20
CA ARG A 99 13.89 -18.77 -15.32
C ARG A 99 14.84 -17.68 -14.83
N PHE A 100 14.44 -16.95 -13.80
CA PHE A 100 15.27 -15.92 -13.20
C PHE A 100 16.28 -16.45 -12.18
N LEU A 101 15.97 -17.53 -11.46
CA LEU A 101 16.90 -18.12 -10.49
C LEU A 101 18.07 -18.85 -11.18
N VAL A 102 17.80 -19.62 -12.23
CA VAL A 102 18.81 -20.42 -12.93
C VAL A 102 19.71 -19.58 -13.86
N SER A 103 19.14 -18.54 -14.50
CA SER A 103 19.91 -17.62 -15.35
C SER A 103 20.85 -16.71 -14.56
N GLY A 104 20.47 -16.30 -13.34
CA GLY A 104 21.29 -15.45 -12.48
C GLY A 104 22.55 -16.15 -11.97
N TRP A 105 22.44 -17.42 -11.61
CA TRP A 105 23.55 -18.25 -11.09
C TRP A 105 24.55 -18.65 -12.18
N THR A 106 24.07 -19.04 -13.37
CA THR A 106 24.95 -19.44 -14.48
C THR A 106 25.66 -18.25 -15.12
N ALA A 107 25.04 -17.06 -15.14
CA ALA A 107 25.66 -15.84 -15.67
C ALA A 107 26.74 -15.25 -14.76
N THR A 108 26.60 -15.39 -13.43
CA THR A 108 27.61 -14.93 -12.45
C THR A 108 28.85 -15.83 -12.46
N ALA A 109 28.67 -17.16 -12.59
CA ALA A 109 29.78 -18.11 -12.74
C ALA A 109 30.59 -17.90 -14.04
N ARG A 110 29.94 -17.49 -15.15
CA ARG A 110 30.60 -17.25 -16.44
C ARG A 110 31.31 -15.89 -16.56
N ARG A 111 30.93 -14.89 -15.76
CA ARG A 111 31.55 -13.55 -15.79
C ARG A 111 32.81 -13.42 -14.93
N SER A 112 32.94 -14.20 -13.85
CA SER A 112 34.14 -14.19 -13.01
C SER A 112 35.36 -14.77 -13.75
N SER A 113 35.16 -15.74 -14.66
CA SER A 113 36.24 -16.36 -15.42
C SER A 113 36.77 -15.49 -16.58
N ARG A 114 35.89 -14.71 -17.24
CA ARG A 114 36.32 -13.79 -18.32
C ARG A 114 37.02 -12.52 -17.82
N ARG A 115 36.66 -12.00 -16.64
CA ARG A 115 37.28 -10.77 -16.08
C ARG A 115 38.72 -10.95 -15.59
N ARG A 116 39.18 -12.19 -15.35
CA ARG A 116 40.59 -12.46 -14.98
C ARG A 116 41.57 -12.39 -16.14
N ARG A 117 41.10 -12.39 -17.41
CA ARG A 117 41.97 -12.41 -18.60
C ARG A 117 42.15 -11.07 -19.32
N GLY A 118 41.53 -9.99 -18.86
CA GLY A 118 41.54 -8.70 -19.58
C GLY A 118 41.80 -7.49 -18.71
N ARG A 119 42.64 -7.61 -17.67
CA ARG A 119 42.99 -6.49 -16.77
C ARG A 119 44.33 -5.90 -17.18
N GLU A 120 44.35 -5.30 -18.36
CA GLU A 120 45.40 -4.40 -18.86
C GLU A 120 44.72 -3.44 -19.86
N ASP A 121 43.79 -2.62 -19.38
CA ASP A 121 43.57 -1.31 -20.00
C ASP A 121 42.74 -0.41 -19.08
N THR A 122 43.44 0.43 -18.34
CA THR A 122 42.89 1.46 -17.45
C THR A 122 42.50 2.69 -18.27
N SER A 123 41.40 2.58 -19.01
CA SER A 123 40.70 3.73 -19.57
C SER A 123 39.26 3.65 -19.10
N ARG A 124 38.89 4.45 -18.09
CA ARG A 124 37.55 4.52 -17.49
C ARG A 124 36.51 4.79 -18.59
N PRO A 125 35.74 3.79 -19.07
CA PRO A 125 34.69 4.06 -20.03
C PRO A 125 33.58 4.74 -19.23
N GLY A 126 33.17 5.94 -19.66
CA GLY A 126 31.98 6.58 -19.13
C GLY A 126 30.83 5.58 -19.16
N VAL A 127 30.30 5.25 -17.98
CA VAL A 127 29.15 4.37 -17.81
C VAL A 127 27.97 5.04 -18.52
N THR A 128 27.70 4.62 -19.76
CA THR A 128 26.60 5.10 -20.60
C THR A 128 25.27 4.84 -19.89
N GLY A 129 24.24 5.66 -20.16
CA GLY A 129 22.95 5.59 -19.44
C GLY A 129 22.30 4.20 -19.46
N GLU A 130 22.49 3.44 -20.54
CA GLU A 130 21.95 2.08 -20.68
C GLU A 130 22.59 1.10 -19.68
N SER A 131 23.88 1.27 -19.37
CA SER A 131 24.56 0.43 -18.38
C SER A 131 24.11 0.72 -16.95
N ARG A 132 23.75 1.97 -16.63
CA ARG A 132 23.18 2.34 -15.32
C ARG A 132 21.82 1.69 -15.09
N PHE A 133 20.94 1.77 -16.08
CA PHE A 133 19.61 1.17 -15.98
C PHE A 133 19.69 -0.35 -15.72
N ARG A 134 20.59 -1.05 -16.43
CA ARG A 134 20.82 -2.50 -16.21
C ARG A 134 21.34 -2.81 -14.81
N VAL A 135 22.19 -1.94 -14.24
CA VAL A 135 22.69 -2.08 -12.87
C VAL A 135 21.57 -1.88 -11.86
N VAL A 136 20.80 -0.79 -11.98
CA VAL A 136 19.62 -0.51 -11.13
C VAL A 136 18.63 -1.67 -11.18
N LEU A 137 18.31 -2.18 -12.38
CA LEU A 137 17.37 -3.29 -12.53
C LEU A 137 17.92 -4.61 -11.96
N GLY A 138 19.22 -4.85 -12.08
CA GLY A 138 19.88 -6.02 -11.47
C GLY A 138 19.82 -5.99 -9.93
N LEU A 139 20.08 -4.83 -9.33
CA LEU A 139 19.95 -4.59 -7.90
C LEU A 139 18.48 -4.65 -7.43
N ALA A 140 17.56 -4.07 -8.20
CA ALA A 140 16.12 -4.12 -7.92
C ALA A 140 15.59 -5.55 -7.91
N ARG A 141 16.04 -6.37 -8.87
CA ARG A 141 15.72 -7.80 -8.91
C ARG A 141 16.27 -8.53 -7.69
N LYS A 142 17.52 -8.25 -7.28
CA LYS A 142 18.07 -8.78 -6.02
C LYS A 142 17.15 -8.43 -4.85
N GLU A 143 16.77 -7.16 -4.69
CA GLU A 143 15.90 -6.70 -3.60
C GLU A 143 14.56 -7.45 -3.60
N ALA A 144 13.89 -7.54 -4.75
CA ALA A 144 12.62 -8.26 -4.87
C ALA A 144 12.75 -9.73 -4.46
N PHE A 145 13.83 -10.42 -4.88
CA PHE A 145 14.07 -11.81 -4.48
C PHE A 145 14.42 -11.97 -3.00
N VAL A 146 15.12 -11.01 -2.41
CA VAL A 146 15.42 -11.02 -0.97
C VAL A 146 14.11 -10.92 -0.17
N VAL A 147 13.23 -9.97 -0.53
CA VAL A 147 11.94 -9.82 0.13
C VAL A 147 11.04 -11.04 -0.10
N LEU A 148 10.99 -11.57 -1.32
CA LEU A 148 10.21 -12.78 -1.65
C LEU A 148 10.64 -14.01 -0.82
N ARG A 149 11.90 -14.07 -0.39
CA ARG A 149 12.44 -15.18 0.40
C ARG A 149 12.30 -15.02 1.91
N ASP A 150 11.97 -13.82 2.41
CA ASP A 150 11.88 -13.54 3.84
C ASP A 150 10.43 -13.72 4.33
N PRO A 151 10.06 -14.88 4.91
CA PRO A 151 8.67 -15.14 5.32
C PRO A 151 8.18 -14.20 6.42
N ALA A 152 9.09 -13.57 7.19
CA ALA A 152 8.71 -12.64 8.23
C ALA A 152 8.16 -11.31 7.65
N GLU A 153 8.70 -10.87 6.51
CA GLU A 153 8.16 -9.73 5.75
C GLU A 153 6.74 -10.05 5.24
N TRP A 154 6.55 -11.25 4.67
CA TRP A 154 5.24 -11.70 4.20
C TRP A 154 4.23 -11.88 5.33
N ALA A 155 4.65 -12.34 6.50
CA ALA A 155 3.79 -12.43 7.67
C ALA A 155 3.29 -11.05 8.10
N GLN A 156 4.12 -10.00 8.01
CA GLN A 156 3.72 -8.62 8.31
C GLN A 156 2.75 -8.06 7.26
N VAL A 157 3.01 -8.31 5.98
CA VAL A 157 2.10 -7.95 4.87
C VAL A 157 0.76 -8.67 5.03
N ALA A 158 0.77 -9.97 5.31
CA ALA A 158 -0.44 -10.78 5.51
C ALA A 158 -1.24 -10.30 6.73
N TYR A 159 -0.58 -10.01 7.85
CA TYR A 159 -1.22 -9.43 9.04
C TYR A 159 -1.93 -8.12 8.71
N MET A 160 -1.26 -7.21 8.00
CA MET A 160 -1.85 -5.94 7.59
C MET A 160 -3.03 -6.13 6.63
N LEU A 161 -2.92 -7.08 5.70
CA LEU A 161 -4.01 -7.42 4.80
C LEU A 161 -5.24 -7.94 5.55
N VAL A 162 -5.04 -8.83 6.53
CA VAL A 162 -6.12 -9.33 7.41
C VAL A 162 -6.76 -8.18 8.17
N MET A 163 -5.97 -7.25 8.72
CA MET A 163 -6.52 -6.07 9.40
C MET A 163 -7.37 -5.20 8.47
N VAL A 164 -6.92 -4.96 7.23
CA VAL A 164 -7.72 -4.22 6.23
C VAL A 164 -9.04 -4.95 5.94
N VAL A 165 -8.98 -6.27 5.73
CA VAL A 165 -10.19 -7.07 5.48
C VAL A 165 -11.13 -7.06 6.68
N VAL A 166 -10.64 -7.18 7.91
CA VAL A 166 -11.46 -7.16 9.13
C VAL A 166 -12.08 -5.77 9.33
N LEU A 167 -11.32 -4.69 9.18
CA LEU A 167 -11.83 -3.33 9.30
C LEU A 167 -12.94 -3.05 8.27
N LEU A 168 -12.70 -3.41 7.01
CA LEU A 168 -13.68 -3.22 5.96
C LEU A 168 -14.89 -4.18 6.10
N GLY A 169 -14.64 -5.42 6.49
CA GLY A 169 -15.65 -6.46 6.68
C GLY A 169 -16.51 -6.28 7.94
N SER A 170 -16.01 -5.60 8.96
CA SER A 170 -16.75 -5.32 10.21
C SER A 170 -18.06 -4.57 9.96
N ARG A 171 -18.10 -3.69 8.95
CA ARG A 171 -19.34 -3.02 8.53
C ARG A 171 -20.36 -3.98 7.95
N HIS A 172 -19.89 -5.02 7.24
CA HIS A 172 -20.78 -6.07 6.74
C HIS A 172 -21.30 -6.98 7.85
N LEU A 173 -20.49 -7.24 8.88
CA LEU A 173 -20.85 -8.10 10.01
C LEU A 173 -21.81 -7.41 10.99
N ALA A 174 -21.82 -6.07 11.05
CA ALA A 174 -22.65 -5.29 11.96
C ALA A 174 -24.17 -5.28 11.62
N GLY A 175 -24.61 -6.06 10.62
CA GLY A 175 -26.03 -6.21 10.31
C GLY A 175 -26.68 -5.02 9.60
N GLU A 176 -25.93 -3.93 9.38
CA GLU A 176 -26.27 -2.92 8.35
C GLU A 176 -26.16 -3.61 6.99
N GLY A 177 -27.26 -4.24 6.58
CA GLY A 177 -27.29 -5.07 5.39
C GLY A 177 -26.70 -4.33 4.19
N LEU A 178 -26.04 -5.08 3.30
CA LEU A 178 -25.46 -4.59 2.05
C LEU A 178 -26.42 -3.70 1.24
N ALA A 179 -27.73 -3.78 1.45
CA ALA A 179 -28.72 -2.90 0.82
C ALA A 179 -28.62 -1.42 1.25
N HIS A 180 -28.14 -1.10 2.46
CA HIS A 180 -28.17 0.26 3.01
C HIS A 180 -26.84 1.01 2.89
N THR A 181 -25.72 0.31 2.73
CA THR A 181 -24.45 0.96 2.35
C THR A 181 -24.53 1.36 0.88
N GLY A 182 -24.88 2.63 0.65
CA GLY A 182 -24.82 3.26 -0.67
C GLY A 182 -23.45 3.09 -1.33
N ARG A 183 -23.42 3.24 -2.65
CA ARG A 183 -22.20 3.16 -3.46
C ARG A 183 -21.10 4.06 -2.87
N MET A 184 -19.91 3.49 -2.63
CA MET A 184 -18.80 4.28 -2.13
C MET A 184 -18.31 5.25 -3.21
N PRO A 185 -17.99 6.51 -2.86
CA PRO A 185 -17.41 7.42 -3.83
C PRO A 185 -16.03 6.91 -4.27
N ALA A 186 -15.74 6.97 -5.56
CA ALA A 186 -14.52 6.43 -6.16
C ALA A 186 -13.23 6.95 -5.48
N GLY A 187 -13.22 8.21 -5.04
CA GLY A 187 -12.07 8.77 -4.32
C GLY A 187 -11.87 8.21 -2.92
N LEU A 188 -12.94 7.78 -2.22
CA LEU A 188 -12.79 7.07 -0.95
C LEU A 188 -12.18 5.68 -1.19
N VAL A 189 -12.64 4.96 -2.21
CA VAL A 189 -12.05 3.67 -2.60
C VAL A 189 -10.58 3.84 -2.98
N TYR A 190 -10.24 4.88 -3.74
CA TYR A 190 -8.85 5.23 -4.06
C TYR A 190 -8.03 5.48 -2.79
N ALA A 191 -8.52 6.34 -1.88
CA ALA A 191 -7.82 6.67 -0.64
C ALA A 191 -7.62 5.45 0.27
N LEU A 192 -8.64 4.59 0.41
CA LEU A 192 -8.54 3.35 1.18
C LEU A 192 -7.54 2.37 0.56
N SER A 193 -7.58 2.21 -0.76
CA SER A 193 -6.69 1.29 -1.47
C SER A 193 -5.24 1.78 -1.43
N LEU A 194 -5.01 3.08 -1.60
CA LEU A 194 -3.69 3.68 -1.48
C LEU A 194 -3.22 3.71 -0.02
N GLY A 195 -4.11 3.86 0.95
CA GLY A 195 -3.80 3.72 2.37
C GLY A 195 -3.32 2.30 2.69
N ALA A 196 -4.04 1.27 2.21
CA ALA A 196 -3.60 -0.12 2.32
C ALA A 196 -2.25 -0.34 1.62
N ALA A 197 -2.08 0.20 0.41
CA ALA A 197 -0.82 0.16 -0.32
C ALA A 197 0.34 0.78 0.46
N ALA A 198 0.13 1.96 1.05
CA ALA A 198 1.14 2.68 1.82
C ALA A 198 1.52 1.91 3.08
N LEU A 199 0.56 1.28 3.77
CA LEU A 199 0.83 0.44 4.93
C LEU A 199 1.63 -0.83 4.56
N LEU A 200 1.19 -1.55 3.53
CA LEU A 200 1.86 -2.75 3.04
C LEU A 200 3.26 -2.41 2.51
N GLY A 201 3.36 -1.39 1.65
CA GLY A 201 4.61 -0.93 1.07
C GLY A 201 5.59 -0.40 2.11
N SER A 202 5.14 0.37 3.10
CA SER A 202 5.99 0.88 4.17
C SER A 202 6.63 -0.24 4.99
N SER A 203 5.89 -1.33 5.25
CA SER A 203 6.43 -2.45 6.04
C SER A 203 7.71 -3.03 5.43
N VAL A 204 7.76 -3.12 4.11
CA VAL A 204 8.89 -3.64 3.35
C VAL A 204 9.89 -2.53 2.99
N ALA A 205 9.42 -1.38 2.53
CA ALA A 205 10.28 -0.32 2.02
C ALA A 205 11.13 0.34 3.12
N LEU A 206 10.56 0.54 4.31
CA LEU A 206 11.22 1.23 5.42
C LEU A 206 12.47 0.46 5.92
N GLY A 207 12.41 -0.87 5.94
CA GLY A 207 13.54 -1.72 6.34
C GLY A 207 14.56 -1.99 5.22
N SER A 208 14.35 -1.50 4.01
CA SER A 208 15.13 -1.88 2.82
C SER A 208 16.62 -1.53 2.90
N ALA A 209 16.97 -0.40 3.49
CA ALA A 209 18.37 -0.03 3.73
C ALA A 209 19.03 -0.99 4.74
N GLY A 210 18.35 -1.29 5.84
CA GLY A 210 18.83 -2.20 6.88
C GLY A 210 19.04 -3.65 6.40
N ARG A 211 18.34 -4.09 5.34
CA ARG A 211 18.50 -5.44 4.75
C ARG A 211 19.90 -5.75 4.22
N GLU A 212 20.69 -4.72 3.89
CA GLU A 212 22.07 -4.95 3.45
C GLU A 212 22.96 -5.50 4.57
N GLY A 213 22.56 -5.25 5.82
CA GLY A 213 23.18 -5.83 6.99
C GLY A 213 24.68 -5.53 7.13
N PRO A 214 25.46 -6.46 7.70
CA PRO A 214 26.92 -6.34 7.80
C PRO A 214 27.63 -6.32 6.44
N GLY A 215 26.99 -6.81 5.37
CA GLY A 215 27.56 -6.85 4.02
C GLY A 215 27.55 -5.52 3.27
N ARG A 216 27.09 -4.43 3.91
CA ARG A 216 26.95 -3.11 3.27
C ARG A 216 28.24 -2.55 2.67
N TRP A 217 29.40 -2.91 3.24
CA TRP A 217 30.71 -2.47 2.74
C TRP A 217 30.96 -2.87 1.28
N ILE A 218 30.37 -3.99 0.83
CA ILE A 218 30.47 -4.43 -0.57
C ILE A 218 29.81 -3.42 -1.50
N LEU A 219 28.64 -2.90 -1.11
CA LEU A 219 27.90 -1.90 -1.90
C LEU A 219 28.57 -0.54 -1.86
N LEU A 220 29.13 -0.15 -0.71
CA LEU A 220 29.89 1.10 -0.56
C LEU A 220 31.21 1.06 -1.35
N SER A 221 31.85 -0.10 -1.45
CA SER A 221 33.08 -0.28 -2.26
C SER A 221 32.83 -0.35 -3.77
N ALA A 222 31.57 -0.55 -4.19
CA ALA A 222 31.22 -0.60 -5.59
C ALA A 222 31.16 0.83 -6.16
N PRO A 223 31.55 1.05 -7.43
CA PRO A 223 31.47 2.36 -8.07
C PRO A 223 30.02 2.68 -8.47
N LEU A 224 29.12 2.71 -7.49
CA LEU A 224 27.70 2.99 -7.63
C LEU A 224 27.41 4.40 -7.10
N ARG A 225 26.50 5.10 -7.78
CA ARG A 225 25.99 6.35 -7.26
C ARG A 225 24.99 6.04 -6.13
N PRO A 226 24.97 6.82 -5.03
CA PRO A 226 23.99 6.65 -3.97
C PRO A 226 22.55 6.68 -4.46
N GLU A 227 22.26 7.50 -5.48
CA GLU A 227 20.92 7.57 -6.11
C GLU A 227 20.55 6.27 -6.80
N ASP A 228 21.49 5.62 -7.49
CA ASP A 228 21.25 4.35 -8.19
C ASP A 228 20.95 3.23 -7.19
N LEU A 229 21.61 3.26 -6.03
CA LEU A 229 21.37 2.32 -4.93
C LEU A 229 19.96 2.50 -4.35
N LEU A 230 19.54 3.72 -4.04
CA LEU A 230 18.19 3.99 -3.53
C LEU A 230 17.11 3.71 -4.58
N LEU A 231 17.34 4.13 -5.83
CA LEU A 231 16.41 3.88 -6.93
C LEU A 231 16.19 2.38 -7.13
N SER A 232 17.24 1.56 -7.00
CA SER A 232 17.10 0.11 -7.08
C SER A 232 16.18 -0.47 -5.99
N LYS A 233 16.22 0.09 -4.78
CA LYS A 233 15.32 -0.30 -3.66
C LYS A 233 13.88 0.11 -3.94
N VAL A 234 13.68 1.33 -4.45
CA VAL A 234 12.36 1.82 -4.85
C VAL A 234 11.78 0.95 -5.96
N VAL A 235 12.51 0.71 -7.04
CA VAL A 235 12.05 -0.10 -8.17
C VAL A 235 11.77 -1.54 -7.75
N GLY A 236 12.67 -2.16 -6.98
CA GLY A 236 12.52 -3.54 -6.52
C GLY A 236 11.30 -3.72 -5.62
N THR A 237 11.09 -2.80 -4.67
CA THR A 237 9.93 -2.85 -3.76
C THR A 237 8.63 -2.48 -4.48
N THR A 238 8.66 -1.51 -5.40
CA THR A 238 7.49 -1.14 -6.22
C THR A 238 7.02 -2.30 -7.09
N TYR A 239 7.95 -3.02 -7.71
CA TYR A 239 7.62 -4.20 -8.52
C TYR A 239 6.86 -5.26 -7.71
N LEU A 240 7.22 -5.43 -6.43
CA LEU A 240 6.56 -6.38 -5.55
C LEU A 240 5.20 -5.87 -5.04
N MET A 241 5.12 -4.59 -4.68
CA MET A 241 3.94 -4.01 -4.06
C MET A 241 2.85 -3.68 -5.09
N GLY A 242 3.21 -3.28 -6.31
CA GLY A 242 2.25 -2.89 -7.36
C GLY A 242 1.09 -3.88 -7.55
N PRO A 243 1.35 -5.18 -7.74
CA PRO A 243 0.30 -6.18 -7.86
C PRO A 243 -0.59 -6.29 -6.62
N LEU A 244 -0.03 -6.20 -5.41
CA LEU A 244 -0.79 -6.25 -4.15
C LEU A 244 -1.75 -5.07 -4.04
N VAL A 245 -1.34 -3.89 -4.51
CA VAL A 245 -2.18 -2.69 -4.52
C VAL A 245 -3.35 -2.85 -5.48
N VAL A 246 -3.12 -3.42 -6.66
CA VAL A 246 -4.21 -3.72 -7.61
C VAL A 246 -5.18 -4.72 -7.00
N VAL A 247 -4.70 -5.78 -6.36
CA VAL A 247 -5.57 -6.76 -5.67
C VAL A 247 -6.37 -6.08 -4.55
N ALA A 248 -5.73 -5.21 -3.75
CA ALA A 248 -6.44 -4.43 -2.74
C ALA A 248 -7.50 -3.51 -3.37
N CYS A 249 -7.20 -2.80 -4.46
CA CYS A 249 -8.17 -1.99 -5.19
C CYS A 249 -9.37 -2.81 -5.69
N LEU A 250 -9.13 -3.99 -6.26
CA LEU A 250 -10.21 -4.85 -6.75
C LEU A 250 -11.06 -5.38 -5.59
N ALA A 251 -10.43 -5.76 -4.47
CA ALA A 251 -11.12 -6.22 -3.28
C ALA A 251 -11.96 -5.10 -2.61
N VAL A 252 -11.41 -3.89 -2.49
CA VAL A 252 -12.10 -2.75 -1.87
C VAL A 252 -13.13 -2.12 -2.81
N GLY A 253 -12.80 -1.97 -4.09
CA GLY A 253 -13.66 -1.28 -5.06
C GLY A 253 -14.75 -2.14 -5.66
N GLY A 254 -14.55 -3.46 -5.73
CA GLY A 254 -15.53 -4.42 -6.27
C GLY A 254 -16.66 -4.70 -5.27
N PRO A 255 -16.53 -5.71 -4.38
CA PRO A 255 -17.62 -6.14 -3.50
C PRO A 255 -18.02 -5.08 -2.46
N LEU A 256 -17.04 -4.34 -1.91
CA LEU A 256 -17.25 -3.32 -0.88
C LEU A 256 -17.71 -1.98 -1.46
N GLY A 257 -17.02 -1.50 -2.50
CA GLY A 257 -17.26 -0.19 -3.10
C GLY A 257 -18.39 -0.16 -4.13
N ARG A 258 -18.71 -1.32 -4.75
CA ARG A 258 -19.67 -1.46 -5.86
C ARG A 258 -19.41 -0.50 -7.01
N LEU A 259 -18.12 -0.26 -7.30
CA LEU A 259 -17.75 0.59 -8.42
C LEU A 259 -18.01 -0.14 -9.74
N PRO A 260 -18.55 0.56 -10.76
CA PRO A 260 -18.64 0.02 -12.10
C PRO A 260 -17.23 -0.27 -12.64
N GLY A 261 -17.12 -1.26 -13.54
CA GLY A 261 -15.82 -1.78 -13.99
C GLY A 261 -14.86 -0.72 -14.54
N MET A 262 -15.38 0.30 -15.25
CA MET A 262 -14.55 1.39 -15.76
C MET A 262 -13.99 2.28 -14.64
N GLU A 263 -14.81 2.68 -13.67
CA GLU A 263 -14.31 3.47 -12.53
C GLU A 263 -13.34 2.68 -11.67
N LEU A 264 -13.61 1.39 -11.48
CA LEU A 264 -12.70 0.50 -10.78
C LEU A 264 -11.34 0.43 -11.49
N ALA A 265 -11.32 0.36 -12.82
CA ALA A 265 -10.09 0.37 -13.61
C ALA A 265 -9.33 1.70 -13.46
N ILE A 266 -10.04 2.84 -13.49
CA ILE A 266 -9.44 4.18 -13.32
C ILE A 266 -8.83 4.33 -11.92
N VAL A 267 -9.57 3.92 -10.88
CA VAL A 267 -9.11 3.94 -9.49
C VAL A 267 -7.90 3.03 -9.31
N SER A 268 -7.94 1.82 -9.87
CA SER A 268 -6.83 0.85 -9.78
C SER A 268 -5.58 1.36 -10.50
N LEU A 269 -5.73 1.97 -11.67
CA LEU A 269 -4.64 2.55 -12.43
C LEU A 269 -4.01 3.74 -11.69
N ALA A 270 -4.84 4.62 -11.12
CA ALA A 270 -4.36 5.73 -10.30
C ALA A 270 -3.63 5.22 -9.05
N ALA A 271 -4.19 4.24 -8.34
CA ALA A 271 -3.55 3.67 -7.15
C ALA A 271 -2.21 3.01 -7.50
N LEU A 272 -2.16 2.26 -8.61
CA LEU A 272 -0.92 1.67 -9.13
C LEU A 272 0.13 2.74 -9.46
N ALA A 273 -0.29 3.86 -10.05
CA ALA A 273 0.60 4.99 -10.35
C ALA A 273 1.16 5.67 -9.09
N ALA A 274 0.42 5.65 -7.98
CA ALA A 274 0.85 6.24 -6.70
C ALA A 274 1.86 5.38 -5.93
N VAL A 275 1.92 4.05 -6.19
CA VAL A 275 2.81 3.11 -5.48
C VAL A 275 4.28 3.54 -5.46
N PRO A 276 4.94 3.87 -6.59
CA PRO A 276 6.36 4.22 -6.57
C PRO A 276 6.68 5.43 -5.68
N GLY A 277 5.82 6.46 -5.65
CA GLY A 277 5.97 7.62 -4.77
C GLY A 277 5.87 7.24 -3.29
N SER A 278 4.85 6.47 -2.92
CA SER A 278 4.70 5.97 -1.54
C SER A 278 5.89 5.11 -1.11
N VAL A 279 6.33 4.18 -1.96
CA VAL A 279 7.52 3.34 -1.69
C VAL A 279 8.77 4.21 -1.56
N ALA A 280 8.96 5.23 -2.39
CA ALA A 280 10.13 6.09 -2.34
C ALA A 280 10.22 6.88 -1.03
N ILE A 281 9.10 7.40 -0.53
CA ILE A 281 9.04 8.05 0.78
C ILE A 281 9.50 7.11 1.89
N ALA A 282 9.00 5.87 1.90
CA ALA A 282 9.37 4.88 2.90
C ALA A 282 10.84 4.46 2.80
N VAL A 283 11.37 4.27 1.58
CA VAL A 283 12.80 3.98 1.36
C VAL A 283 13.66 5.14 1.86
N ALA A 284 13.31 6.39 1.53
CA ALA A 284 14.07 7.56 1.95
C ALA A 284 14.08 7.71 3.48
N ALA A 285 12.91 7.62 4.13
CA ALA A 285 12.81 7.65 5.59
C ALA A 285 13.62 6.52 6.25
N GLY A 286 13.56 5.31 5.69
CA GLY A 286 14.33 4.16 6.17
C GLY A 286 15.85 4.29 5.98
N SER A 287 16.28 5.05 4.97
CA SER A 287 17.69 5.25 4.63
C SER A 287 18.41 6.29 5.49
N GLU A 288 17.67 7.14 6.20
CA GLU A 288 18.22 8.18 7.07
C GLU A 288 18.94 7.58 8.29
N HIS A 289 18.32 6.57 8.91
CA HIS A 289 18.86 5.90 10.10
C HIS A 289 18.66 4.38 10.05
N PRO A 290 19.33 3.68 9.10
CA PRO A 290 19.22 2.23 8.97
C PRO A 290 19.88 1.51 10.15
N ASN A 291 19.29 0.39 10.56
CA ASN A 291 19.87 -0.49 11.56
C ASN A 291 20.40 -1.77 10.90
N PHE A 292 21.70 -1.74 10.54
CA PHE A 292 22.36 -2.82 9.82
C PHE A 292 22.70 -4.05 10.68
N SER A 293 22.60 -3.96 12.01
CA SER A 293 22.85 -5.11 12.89
C SER A 293 21.57 -5.90 13.21
N ALA A 294 20.39 -5.38 12.84
CA ALA A 294 19.13 -6.03 13.12
C ALA A 294 18.91 -7.25 12.20
N THR A 295 18.73 -8.42 12.82
CA THR A 295 18.26 -9.62 12.13
C THR A 295 16.75 -9.59 11.90
N ASP A 296 15.99 -9.09 12.89
CA ASP A 296 14.54 -8.91 12.84
C ASP A 296 14.14 -7.80 11.85
N PRO A 297 13.32 -8.10 10.81
CA PRO A 297 12.79 -7.13 9.86
C PRO A 297 12.22 -5.86 10.50
N ARG A 298 11.53 -6.00 11.62
CA ARG A 298 10.84 -4.90 12.31
C ARG A 298 11.80 -3.90 12.93
N ARG A 299 13.05 -4.29 13.15
CA ARG A 299 14.10 -3.49 13.78
C ARG A 299 15.11 -2.94 12.78
N ARG A 300 14.94 -3.19 11.47
CA ARG A 300 15.84 -2.74 10.39
C ARG A 300 15.81 -1.22 10.18
N ALA A 301 14.76 -0.55 10.66
CA ALA A 301 14.65 0.91 10.72
C ALA A 301 14.44 1.36 12.17
N ARG A 302 14.94 2.54 12.52
CA ARG A 302 14.68 3.15 13.83
C ARG A 302 13.21 3.61 13.93
N THR A 303 12.68 3.66 15.15
CA THR A 303 11.31 4.13 15.42
C THR A 303 11.07 5.55 14.89
N SER A 304 12.07 6.44 14.96
CA SER A 304 11.99 7.80 14.41
C SER A 304 11.71 7.82 12.91
N ALA A 305 12.31 6.90 12.13
CA ALA A 305 12.05 6.76 10.70
C ALA A 305 10.61 6.27 10.42
N GLY A 306 10.07 5.43 11.30
CA GLY A 306 8.65 5.03 11.22
C GLY A 306 7.70 6.20 11.41
N VAL A 307 7.99 7.08 12.38
CA VAL A 307 7.19 8.29 12.64
C VAL A 307 7.28 9.29 11.49
N SER A 308 8.48 9.56 10.96
CA SER A 308 8.64 10.47 9.81
C SER A 308 7.96 9.91 8.56
N ASN A 309 8.10 8.61 8.29
CA ASN A 309 7.39 7.94 7.21
C ASN A 309 5.87 8.10 7.38
N PHE A 310 5.32 7.90 8.57
CA PHE A 310 3.88 8.03 8.79
C PHE A 310 3.34 9.41 8.39
N PHE A 311 3.97 10.50 8.84
CA PHE A 311 3.54 11.85 8.49
C PHE A 311 3.71 12.15 6.99
N LEU A 312 4.82 11.72 6.39
CA LEU A 312 5.07 11.90 4.96
C LEU A 312 4.07 11.10 4.09
N GLN A 313 3.72 9.88 4.51
CA GLN A 313 2.70 9.07 3.84
C GLN A 313 1.32 9.69 3.97
N LEU A 314 0.95 10.24 5.13
CA LEU A 314 -0.31 10.97 5.29
C LEU A 314 -0.38 12.17 4.35
N LEU A 315 0.69 12.96 4.27
CA LEU A 315 0.76 14.11 3.36
C LEU A 315 0.66 13.66 1.89
N PHE A 316 1.39 12.60 1.51
CA PHE A 316 1.35 12.05 0.16
C PHE A 316 -0.02 11.47 -0.22
N LEU A 317 -0.64 10.72 0.71
CA LEU A 317 -1.99 10.17 0.54
C LEU A 317 -3.01 11.30 0.36
N GLY A 318 -2.98 12.32 1.21
CA GLY A 318 -3.86 13.49 1.10
C GLY A 318 -3.66 14.25 -0.21
N GLY A 319 -2.40 14.54 -0.57
CA GLY A 319 -2.07 15.25 -1.80
C GLY A 319 -2.48 14.50 -3.06
N THR A 320 -2.16 13.21 -3.18
CA THR A 320 -2.55 12.40 -4.35
C THR A 320 -4.06 12.14 -4.41
N SER A 321 -4.74 12.01 -3.26
CA SER A 321 -6.21 11.92 -3.22
C SER A 321 -6.87 13.21 -3.69
N LEU A 322 -6.34 14.37 -3.29
CA LEU A 322 -6.81 15.67 -3.78
C LEU A 322 -6.63 15.79 -5.30
N VAL A 323 -5.45 15.43 -5.83
CA VAL A 323 -5.17 15.43 -7.27
C VAL A 323 -6.13 14.50 -8.02
N PHE A 324 -6.36 13.30 -7.49
CA PHE A 324 -7.31 12.35 -8.07
C PHE A 324 -8.74 12.93 -8.11
N HIS A 325 -9.22 13.48 -7.00
CA HIS A 325 -10.54 14.12 -6.91
C HIS A 325 -10.68 15.31 -7.85
N LEU A 326 -9.68 16.19 -7.93
CA LEU A 326 -9.68 17.32 -8.86
C LEU A 326 -9.69 16.85 -10.31
N GLY A 327 -8.93 15.81 -10.65
CA GLY A 327 -8.95 15.20 -11.99
C GLY A 327 -10.34 14.68 -12.37
N GLN A 328 -11.04 14.03 -11.44
CA GLN A 328 -12.43 13.59 -11.65
C GLN A 328 -13.38 14.78 -11.85
N ARG A 329 -13.24 15.86 -11.06
CA ARG A 329 -14.07 17.07 -11.16
C ARG A 329 -13.86 17.82 -12.47
N VAL A 330 -12.60 18.04 -12.88
CA VAL A 330 -12.26 18.70 -14.14
C VAL A 330 -12.86 17.94 -15.31
N THR A 331 -12.77 16.61 -15.30
CA THR A 331 -13.37 15.81 -16.36
C THR A 331 -14.88 15.93 -16.39
N ALA A 332 -15.55 15.91 -15.22
CA ALA A 332 -17.00 16.10 -15.15
C ALA A 332 -17.44 17.47 -15.68
N LEU A 333 -16.64 18.53 -15.47
CA LEU A 333 -16.90 19.86 -16.02
C LEU A 333 -16.72 19.90 -17.54
N LEU A 334 -15.62 19.32 -18.05
CA LEU A 334 -15.34 19.24 -19.49
C LEU A 334 -16.37 18.39 -20.25
N ALA A 335 -17.02 17.46 -19.55
CA ALA A 335 -18.10 16.64 -20.09
C ALA A 335 -19.39 17.44 -20.37
N GLY A 336 -19.53 18.65 -19.82
CA GLY A 336 -20.72 19.48 -20.00
C GLY A 336 -22.03 18.80 -19.54
N GLY A 337 -21.97 17.87 -18.58
CA GLY A 337 -23.12 17.09 -18.14
C GLY A 337 -23.52 15.93 -19.06
N ASN A 338 -22.88 15.77 -20.23
CA ASN A 338 -23.12 14.61 -21.08
C ASN A 338 -22.44 13.38 -20.48
N HIS A 339 -23.22 12.36 -20.09
CA HIS A 339 -22.71 11.07 -19.59
C HIS A 339 -22.17 10.15 -20.69
N GLY A 340 -21.62 10.73 -21.77
CA GLY A 340 -21.06 9.97 -22.88
C GLY A 340 -19.77 9.24 -22.50
N VAL A 341 -19.37 8.29 -23.36
CA VAL A 341 -18.16 7.47 -23.19
C VAL A 341 -16.88 8.32 -23.19
N LEU A 342 -16.85 9.43 -23.93
CA LEU A 342 -15.69 10.30 -24.10
C LEU A 342 -15.24 10.97 -22.77
N PRO A 343 -16.13 11.59 -21.99
CA PRO A 343 -15.86 12.00 -20.60
C PRO A 343 -15.24 10.92 -19.73
N SER A 344 -15.80 9.71 -19.72
CA SER A 344 -15.28 8.63 -18.89
C SER A 344 -13.86 8.22 -19.30
N LEU A 345 -13.57 8.25 -20.60
CA LEU A 345 -12.21 8.02 -21.12
C LEU A 345 -11.24 9.13 -20.72
N LEU A 346 -11.65 10.41 -20.81
CA LEU A 346 -10.82 11.55 -20.39
C LEU A 346 -10.51 11.51 -18.88
N ALA A 347 -11.49 11.15 -18.04
CA ALA A 347 -11.28 10.93 -16.60
C ALA A 347 -10.27 9.81 -16.36
N GLY A 348 -10.35 8.76 -17.18
CA GLY A 348 -9.44 7.63 -17.11
C GLY A 348 -7.99 7.94 -17.47
N VAL A 349 -7.72 9.07 -18.11
CA VAL A 349 -6.36 9.50 -18.44
C VAL A 349 -5.89 10.60 -17.48
N LEU A 350 -6.69 11.64 -17.26
CA LEU A 350 -6.26 12.83 -16.51
C LEU A 350 -5.99 12.54 -15.03
N ALA A 351 -6.87 11.80 -14.36
CA ALA A 351 -6.70 11.52 -12.93
C ALA A 351 -5.48 10.61 -12.67
N PRO A 352 -5.28 9.47 -13.37
CA PRO A 352 -4.07 8.67 -13.20
C PRO A 352 -2.79 9.40 -13.64
N ALA A 353 -2.83 10.23 -14.69
CA ALA A 353 -1.66 11.00 -15.13
C ALA A 353 -1.22 12.03 -14.09
N GLY A 354 -2.17 12.76 -13.47
CA GLY A 354 -1.87 13.69 -12.38
C GLY A 354 -1.25 12.97 -11.18
N VAL A 355 -1.79 11.81 -10.80
CA VAL A 355 -1.24 10.97 -9.73
C VAL A 355 0.16 10.45 -10.09
N ALA A 356 0.38 10.02 -11.34
CA ALA A 356 1.69 9.58 -11.82
C ALA A 356 2.73 10.71 -11.76
N ALA A 357 2.36 11.94 -12.12
CA ALA A 357 3.24 13.11 -12.03
C ALA A 357 3.62 13.43 -10.57
N ALA A 358 2.64 13.41 -9.65
CA ALA A 358 2.89 13.60 -8.22
C ALA A 358 3.79 12.50 -7.64
N SER A 359 3.53 11.25 -8.04
CA SER A 359 4.33 10.08 -7.68
C SER A 359 5.76 10.19 -8.19
N TRP A 360 5.96 10.58 -9.45
CA TRP A 360 7.30 10.80 -10.03
C TRP A 360 8.06 11.92 -9.31
N LEU A 361 7.40 13.03 -8.99
CA LEU A 361 8.00 14.11 -8.22
C LEU A 361 8.44 13.63 -6.84
N SER A 362 7.59 12.85 -6.15
CA SER A 362 7.90 12.23 -4.86
C SER A 362 9.11 11.28 -4.95
N VAL A 363 9.18 10.43 -5.97
CA VAL A 363 10.36 9.57 -6.21
C VAL A 363 11.61 10.42 -6.37
N ARG A 364 11.56 11.47 -7.20
CA ARG A 364 12.72 12.33 -7.48
C ARG A 364 13.21 13.07 -6.23
N THR A 365 12.31 13.62 -5.42
CA THR A 365 12.67 14.33 -4.19
C THR A 365 13.16 13.37 -3.12
N ALA A 366 12.50 12.22 -2.94
CA ALA A 366 12.88 11.21 -1.96
C ALA A 366 14.26 10.59 -2.27
N VAL A 367 14.55 10.25 -3.53
CA VAL A 367 15.85 9.71 -3.93
C VAL A 367 16.98 10.72 -3.71
N ARG A 368 16.74 12.01 -4.01
CA ARG A 368 17.72 13.08 -3.76
C ARG A 368 17.93 13.34 -2.27
N ALA A 369 16.86 13.29 -1.48
CA ALA A 369 16.95 13.49 -0.03
C ALA A 369 17.66 12.31 0.65
N GLY A 370 17.37 11.07 0.24
CA GLY A 370 18.04 9.89 0.79
C GLY A 370 19.49 9.77 0.34
N SER A 371 19.87 10.29 -0.83
CA SER A 371 21.25 10.11 -1.33
C SER A 371 22.29 10.83 -0.47
N SER A 372 21.92 11.95 0.17
CA SER A 372 22.77 12.62 1.17
C SER A 372 22.87 11.83 2.49
N SER A 373 21.86 11.03 2.84
CA SER A 373 21.93 10.13 4.00
C SER A 373 22.85 8.93 3.74
N VAL A 374 22.86 8.40 2.52
CA VAL A 374 23.71 7.26 2.13
C VAL A 374 25.20 7.59 2.25
N SER A 375 25.61 8.85 1.99
CA SER A 375 27.00 9.26 2.25
C SER A 375 27.40 9.21 3.73
N GLY A 376 26.45 9.21 4.66
CA GLY A 376 26.71 9.05 6.10
C GLY A 376 26.73 7.59 6.58
N TRP A 377 26.70 6.61 5.68
CA TRP A 377 26.75 5.18 6.04
C TRP A 377 28.17 4.64 6.26
N GLU A 378 29.17 5.41 5.83
CA GLU A 378 30.59 5.23 6.15
C GLU A 378 30.84 5.50 7.63
#